data_AF-A0A832FT93-F1
#
_entry.id   AF-A0A832FT93-F1
#
_cell.length_a   1.000
_cell.length_b   1.000
_cell.length_c   1.000
_cell.angle_alpha   90.00
_cell.angle_beta   90.00
_cell.angle_gamma   90.00
#
_symmetry.space_group_name_H-M   'P 1'
#
loop_
_entity.id
_entity.type
_entity.pdbx_description
1 polymer ?
#
loop_
_entity_poly.entity_id
_entity_poly.type
_entity_poly.pdbx_seq_one_letter_code
_entity_poly.pdbx_strand_id
1 'polypeptide(L)'
;MGKTRSRLRKFLFLLNVILWVLLLGVLAVACTPLTRLLLGPLTVQEEVREADLIVVLGGGVNRGRYLNLISSHRLVRGVQLYFEGKAPKILLSGG
;
A
#
# COMPACT_ATOMS: atom_id res chain seq x y z
N MET A 1 -3.54 -8.68 53.74
CA MET A 1 -4.16 -8.62 52.38
C MET A 1 -3.95 -7.30 51.60
N GLY A 2 -3.19 -6.31 52.08
CA GLY A 2 -3.01 -5.02 51.37
C GLY A 2 -1.91 -4.95 50.31
N LYS A 3 -0.88 -5.80 50.39
CA LYS A 3 0.33 -5.71 49.53
C LYS A 3 0.09 -6.18 48.08
N THR A 4 -0.85 -7.11 47.88
CA THR A 4 -1.20 -7.69 46.57
C THR A 4 -1.97 -6.70 45.67
N ARG A 5 -2.88 -5.90 46.25
CA ARG A 5 -3.61 -4.84 45.53
C ARG A 5 -2.68 -3.75 44.98
N SER A 6 -1.61 -3.43 45.71
CA SER A 6 -0.61 -2.42 45.31
C SER A 6 0.23 -2.86 44.09
N ARG A 7 0.68 -4.12 44.05
CA ARG A 7 1.42 -4.66 42.89
C ARG A 7 0.54 -4.79 41.65
N LEU A 8 -0.71 -5.25 41.83
CA LEU A 8 -1.65 -5.38 40.71
C LEU A 8 -1.96 -4.01 40.10
N ARG A 9 -2.17 -2.98 40.93
CA ARG A 9 -2.42 -1.61 40.45
C ARG A 9 -1.23 -1.03 39.68
N LYS A 10 0.01 -1.27 40.14
CA LYS A 10 1.23 -0.86 39.43
C LYS A 10 1.38 -1.59 38.09
N PHE A 11 1.07 -2.88 38.05
CA PHE A 11 1.11 -3.68 36.82
C PHE A 11 0.08 -3.21 35.80
N LEU A 12 -1.17 -2.98 36.24
CA LEU A 12 -2.23 -2.44 35.38
C LEU A 12 -1.89 -1.03 34.87
N PHE A 13 -1.25 -0.20 35.69
CA PHE A 13 -0.79 1.11 35.27
C PHE A 13 0.28 1.02 34.18
N LEU A 14 1.29 0.14 34.36
CA LEU A 14 2.32 -0.11 33.35
C LEU A 14 1.73 -0.64 32.04
N LEU A 15 0.79 -1.60 32.12
CA LEU A 15 0.11 -2.14 30.95
C LEU A 15 -0.67 -1.05 30.21
N ASN A 16 -1.39 -0.20 30.95
CA ASN A 16 -2.14 0.91 30.37
C ASN A 16 -1.21 1.90 29.67
N VAL A 17 -0.08 2.27 30.29
CA VAL A 17 0.92 3.14 29.66
C VAL A 17 1.47 2.53 28.37
N ILE A 18 1.79 1.23 28.37
CA ILE A 18 2.27 0.53 27.17
C ILE A 18 1.21 0.57 26.06
N LEU A 19 -0.07 0.33 26.39
CA LEU A 19 -1.17 0.41 25.42
C LEU A 19 -1.32 1.82 24.84
N TRP A 20 -1.22 2.86 25.68
CA TRP A 20 -1.28 4.25 25.22
C TRP A 20 -0.10 4.59 24.31
N VAL A 21 1.11 4.17 24.65
CA VAL A 21 2.30 4.38 23.81
C VAL A 21 2.15 3.67 22.46
N LEU A 22 1.64 2.43 22.47
CA LEU A 22 1.46 1.65 21.24
C LEU A 22 0.38 2.25 20.36
N LEU A 23 -0.73 2.69 20.96
CA LEU A 23 -1.80 3.41 20.27
C LEU A 23 -1.28 4.71 19.64
N LEU A 24 -0.56 5.53 20.41
CA LEU A 24 0.05 6.77 19.91
C LEU A 24 1.05 6.49 18.79
N GLY A 25 1.82 5.40 18.88
CA GLY A 25 2.73 4.96 17.83
C GLY A 25 1.99 4.62 16.53
N VAL A 26 0.90 3.85 16.61
CA VAL A 26 0.07 3.50 15.44
C VAL A 26 -0.57 4.76 14.85
N LEU A 27 -1.11 5.65 15.69
CA LEU A 27 -1.68 6.93 15.24
C LEU A 27 -0.63 7.82 14.58
N ALA A 28 0.58 7.88 15.13
CA ALA A 28 1.67 8.63 14.53
C ALA A 28 1.98 8.08 13.12
N VAL A 29 2.08 6.77 12.94
CA VAL A 29 2.30 6.17 11.61
C VAL A 29 1.13 6.45 10.67
N ALA A 30 -0.11 6.37 11.15
CA ALA A 30 -1.31 6.57 10.32
C ALA A 30 -1.54 8.05 9.92
N CYS A 31 -1.22 8.99 10.82
CA CYS A 31 -1.44 10.42 10.62
C CYS A 31 -0.23 11.15 10.00
N THR A 32 0.93 10.49 9.90
CA THR A 32 2.12 11.07 9.26
C THR A 32 2.37 10.42 7.90
N PRO A 33 3.03 11.11 6.96
CA PRO A 33 3.40 10.54 5.67
C PRO A 33 4.57 9.55 5.78
N LEU A 34 4.79 8.91 6.92
CA LEU A 34 5.93 8.02 7.16
C LEU A 34 6.00 6.90 6.13
N THR A 35 4.86 6.25 5.84
CA THR A 35 4.77 5.22 4.81
C THR A 35 5.15 5.77 3.43
N ARG A 36 4.75 7.00 3.10
CA ARG A 36 5.09 7.64 1.83
C ARG A 36 6.59 7.95 1.74
N LEU A 37 7.21 8.39 2.82
CA LEU A 37 8.65 8.63 2.88
C LEU A 37 9.45 7.33 2.71
N LEU A 38 9.04 6.26 3.38
CA LEU A 38 9.68 4.95 3.28
C LEU A 38 9.50 4.32 1.89
N LEU A 39 8.37 4.56 1.23
CA LEU A 39 8.10 4.09 -0.13
C LEU A 39 8.70 4.99 -1.22
N GLY A 40 9.11 6.22 -0.90
CA GLY A 40 9.65 7.19 -1.86
C GLY A 40 10.74 6.62 -2.79
N PRO A 41 11.74 5.87 -2.28
CA PRO A 41 12.77 5.26 -3.12
C PRO A 41 12.26 4.19 -4.10
N LEU A 42 11.11 3.58 -3.80
CA LEU A 42 10.47 2.55 -4.62
C LEU A 42 9.46 3.15 -5.61
N THR A 43 9.00 4.38 -5.37
CA THR A 43 8.06 5.06 -6.26
C THR A 43 8.81 5.70 -7.42
N VAL A 44 8.49 5.25 -8.63
CA VAL A 44 8.93 5.89 -9.87
C VAL A 44 7.88 6.95 -10.24
N GLN A 45 8.33 8.18 -10.51
CA GLN A 45 7.43 9.20 -11.06
C GLN A 45 6.97 8.76 -12.44
N GLU A 46 5.66 8.80 -12.67
CA GLU A 46 5.07 8.42 -13.96
C GLU A 46 5.44 9.47 -15.00
N GLU A 47 6.32 9.11 -15.93
CA GLU A 47 6.70 9.96 -17.05
C GLU A 47 6.12 9.38 -18.34
N VAL A 48 4.99 9.93 -18.79
CA VAL A 48 4.32 9.47 -20.00
C VAL A 48 5.01 10.09 -21.21
N ARG A 49 5.64 9.24 -22.02
CA ARG A 49 6.30 9.61 -23.27
C ARG A 49 5.69 8.81 -24.42
N GLU A 50 5.87 9.32 -25.64
CA GLU A 50 5.61 8.53 -26.85
C GLU A 50 6.52 7.29 -26.85
N ALA A 51 5.97 6.14 -27.20
CA ALA A 51 6.68 4.86 -27.19
C ALA A 51 6.22 3.95 -28.34
N ASP A 52 7.04 2.97 -28.68
CA ASP A 52 6.70 1.99 -29.73
C ASP A 52 5.70 0.92 -29.24
N LEU A 53 5.63 0.71 -27.92
CA LEU A 53 4.82 -0.33 -27.31
C LEU A 53 4.45 0.02 -25.85
N ILE A 54 3.17 -0.13 -25.51
CA ILE A 54 2.71 -0.14 -24.12
C ILE A 54 2.69 -1.58 -23.62
N VAL A 55 3.38 -1.87 -22.51
CA VAL A 55 3.33 -3.18 -21.84
C VAL A 55 2.54 -3.05 -20.55
N VAL A 56 1.36 -3.65 -20.51
CA VAL A 56 0.54 -3.75 -19.29
C VAL A 56 0.95 -5.01 -18.54
N LEU A 57 1.59 -4.81 -17.40
CA LEU A 57 1.90 -5.89 -16.47
C LEU A 57 0.65 -6.27 -15.68
N GLY A 58 0.13 -7.46 -15.96
CA GLY A 58 -0.85 -8.14 -15.13
C GLY A 58 -0.31 -8.34 -13.72
N GLY A 59 -1.22 -8.44 -12.77
CA GLY A 59 -0.90 -8.90 -11.42
C GLY A 59 -1.63 -10.21 -11.17
N GLY A 60 -1.08 -11.00 -10.25
CA GLY A 60 -1.56 -12.34 -9.95
C GLY A 60 -3.07 -12.39 -9.77
N VAL A 61 -3.65 -13.48 -10.27
CA VAL A 61 -5.08 -13.72 -10.26
C VAL A 61 -5.53 -13.99 -8.82
N ASN A 62 -6.54 -13.28 -8.35
CA ASN A 62 -7.09 -13.57 -7.02
C ASN A 62 -7.98 -14.82 -7.10
N ARG A 63 -8.27 -15.46 -5.96
CA ARG A 63 -8.93 -16.79 -5.80
C ARG A 63 -10.17 -17.11 -6.67
N GLY A 64 -10.72 -16.14 -7.42
CA GLY A 64 -11.86 -16.29 -8.32
C GLY A 64 -11.57 -16.14 -9.83
N ARG A 65 -10.32 -16.22 -10.31
CA ARG A 65 -9.95 -15.99 -11.73
C ARG A 65 -10.08 -14.54 -12.22
N TYR A 66 -10.28 -13.59 -11.31
CA TYR A 66 -10.40 -12.17 -11.62
C TYR A 66 -9.10 -11.41 -11.35
N LEU A 67 -8.90 -10.35 -12.13
CA LEU A 67 -7.88 -9.34 -11.84
C LEU A 67 -8.13 -8.72 -10.47
N ASN A 68 -7.08 -8.60 -9.67
CA ASN A 68 -7.13 -7.77 -8.47
C ASN A 68 -7.24 -6.29 -8.86
N LEU A 69 -7.70 -5.46 -7.92
CA LEU A 69 -7.96 -4.03 -8.15
C LEU A 69 -6.76 -3.30 -8.78
N ILE A 70 -5.55 -3.57 -8.29
CA ILE A 70 -4.32 -2.93 -8.77
C ILE A 70 -4.06 -3.28 -10.25
N SER A 71 -4.27 -4.55 -10.62
CA SER A 71 -4.09 -5.03 -11.98
C SER A 71 -5.14 -4.46 -12.92
N SER A 72 -6.38 -4.29 -12.44
CA SER A 72 -7.46 -3.62 -13.17
C SER A 72 -7.12 -2.15 -13.45
N HIS A 73 -6.56 -1.42 -12.47
CA HIS A 73 -6.13 -0.03 -12.69
C HIS A 73 -5.02 0.07 -13.75
N ARG A 74 -4.03 -0.85 -13.73
CA ARG A 74 -2.97 -0.88 -14.74
C ARG A 74 -3.53 -1.16 -16.13
N LEU A 75 -4.47 -2.08 -16.24
CA LEU A 75 -5.14 -2.39 -17.51
C LEU A 75 -5.87 -1.17 -18.07
N VAL A 76 -6.72 -0.55 -17.25
CA VAL A 76 -7.48 0.65 -17.66
C VAL A 76 -6.53 1.77 -18.08
N ARG A 77 -5.46 2.01 -17.31
CA ARG A 77 -4.46 3.05 -17.64
C ARG A 77 -3.72 2.76 -18.95
N GLY A 78 -3.29 1.51 -19.17
CA GLY A 78 -2.63 1.13 -20.41
C GLY A 78 -3.52 1.29 -21.64
N VAL A 79 -4.81 0.95 -21.51
CA VAL A 79 -5.80 1.14 -22.56
C VAL A 79 -6.05 2.62 -22.84
N GLN A 80 -6.12 3.47 -21.80
CA GLN A 80 -6.24 4.92 -21.97
C GLN A 80 -5.05 5.48 -22.76
N LEU A 81 -3.82 5.13 -22.39
CA LEU A 81 -2.61 5.60 -23.09
C LEU A 81 -2.57 5.15 -24.55
N TYR A 82 -3.08 3.95 -24.84
CA TYR A 82 -3.21 3.46 -26.22
C TYR A 82 -4.19 4.31 -27.04
N PHE A 83 -5.37 4.63 -26.49
CA PHE A 83 -6.34 5.49 -27.17
C PHE A 83 -5.91 6.96 -27.27
N GLU A 84 -5.08 7.43 -26.36
CA GLU A 84 -4.41 8.75 -26.44
C GLU A 84 -3.31 8.78 -27.52
N GLY A 85 -3.02 7.67 -28.18
CA GLY A 85 -2.04 7.57 -29.27
C GLY A 85 -0.59 7.45 -28.80
N LYS A 86 -0.35 7.20 -27.51
CA LYS A 86 1.01 7.15 -26.93
C LYS A 86 1.87 5.98 -27.41
N ALA A 87 1.25 4.96 -27.98
CA ALA A 87 1.94 3.90 -28.70
C ALA A 87 1.03 3.26 -29.75
N PRO A 88 1.60 2.74 -30.85
CA PRO A 88 0.85 2.06 -31.90
C PRO A 88 0.37 0.65 -31.49
N LYS A 89 0.93 0.07 -30.41
CA LYS A 89 0.64 -1.30 -29.96
C LYS A 89 0.54 -1.37 -28.44
N ILE A 90 -0.24 -2.34 -27.98
CA ILE A 90 -0.38 -2.69 -26.56
C ILE A 90 -0.16 -4.20 -26.37
N LEU A 91 0.65 -4.57 -25.38
CA LEU A 91 0.93 -5.95 -24.98
C LEU A 91 0.42 -6.15 -23.55
N LEU A 92 -0.39 -7.18 -23.35
CA LEU A 92 -0.84 -7.60 -22.01
C LEU A 92 0.04 -8.78 -21.57
N SER A 93 0.78 -8.61 -20.47
CA SER A 93 1.72 -9.59 -19.95
C SER A 93 1.35 -10.03 -18.55
N GLY A 94 0.90 -11.27 -18.39
CA GLY A 94 0.48 -11.87 -17.11
C GLY A 94 -0.32 -13.17 -17.33
N GLY A 95 -0.29 -14.07 -16.34
CA GLY A 95 -0.97 -15.37 -16.35
C GLY A 95 -1.71 -15.64 -15.04
#